data_AF-A0A2S9F9D8-F1
#
_entry.id   AF-A0A2S9F9D8-F1
#
_cell.length_a   1.000
_cell.length_b   1.000
_cell.length_c   1.000
_cell.angle_alpha   90.00
_cell.angle_beta   90.00
_cell.angle_gamma   90.00
#
_symmetry.space_group_name_H-M   'P 1'
#
loop_
_entity.id
_entity.type
_entity.pdbx_description
1 polymer ?
#
loop_
_entity_poly.entity_id
_entity_poly.type
_entity_poly.pdbx_seq_one_letter_code
_entity_poly.pdbx_strand_id
1 'polypeptide(L)'
;MPAKTVIVGSSIGLHARPAAIIAEAVVNAGVEVTLSVDGGEPVDAGSALMIMTLGAGNGAQVTVASDDEAALNTVAELVQKDLDA
;
A
#
# COMPACT_ATOMS: atom_id res chain seq x y z
N MET A 1 10.90 -12.32 3.02
CA MET A 1 9.78 -11.40 3.21
C MET A 1 8.52 -11.96 2.57
N PRO A 2 7.53 -12.40 3.37
CA PRO A 2 6.16 -12.68 2.94
C PRO A 2 5.58 -11.52 2.10
N ALA A 3 4.74 -11.85 1.13
CA ALA A 3 4.12 -10.86 0.25
C ALA A 3 2.70 -11.26 -0.17
N LYS A 4 1.87 -10.25 -0.47
CA LYS A 4 0.52 -10.40 -1.01
C LYS A 4 0.32 -9.43 -2.17
N THR A 5 -0.21 -9.92 -3.28
CA THR A 5 -0.65 -9.07 -4.38
C THR A 5 -2.15 -8.85 -4.26
N VAL A 6 -2.56 -7.58 -4.27
CA VAL A 6 -3.94 -7.14 -4.12
C VAL A 6 -4.31 -6.07 -5.13
N ILE A 7 -5.61 -5.86 -5.33
CA ILE A 7 -6.14 -4.86 -6.27
C ILE A 7 -6.42 -3.56 -5.54
N VAL A 8 -6.01 -2.43 -6.11
CA VAL A 8 -6.31 -1.10 -5.57
C VAL A 8 -7.82 -0.84 -5.64
N GLY A 9 -8.44 -0.65 -4.47
CA GLY A 9 -9.88 -0.43 -4.33
C GLY A 9 -10.31 1.02 -4.45
N SER A 10 -9.45 1.98 -4.09
CA SER A 10 -9.78 3.41 -4.15
C SER A 10 -10.15 3.84 -5.56
N SER A 11 -11.26 4.56 -5.70
CA SER A 11 -11.81 4.96 -7.00
C SER A 11 -10.87 5.85 -7.82
N ILE A 12 -10.00 6.62 -7.16
CA ILE A 12 -9.01 7.52 -7.81
C ILE A 12 -7.58 6.91 -7.74
N GLY A 13 -7.42 5.73 -7.13
CA GLY A 13 -6.13 5.04 -6.96
C GLY A 13 -5.40 5.44 -5.67
N LEU A 14 -4.11 5.12 -5.55
CA LEU A 14 -3.28 5.45 -4.39
C LEU A 14 -2.76 6.90 -4.42
N HIS A 15 -3.68 7.87 -4.48
CA HIS A 15 -3.36 9.30 -4.38
C HIS A 15 -3.23 9.76 -2.91
N ALA A 16 -3.23 11.07 -2.67
CA ALA A 16 -2.94 11.68 -1.37
C ALA A 16 -3.70 11.09 -0.17
N ARG A 17 -5.02 10.86 -0.26
CA ARG A 17 -5.82 10.38 0.90
C ARG A 17 -5.56 8.90 1.21
N PRO A 18 -5.71 7.95 0.27
CA PRO A 18 -5.37 6.54 0.52
C PRO A 18 -3.90 6.35 0.91
N ALA A 19 -2.97 7.06 0.25
CA ALA A 19 -1.55 6.99 0.56
C ALA A 19 -1.23 7.45 1.98
N ALA A 20 -1.87 8.54 2.45
CA ALA A 20 -1.70 9.02 3.83
C ALA A 20 -2.20 8.00 4.86
N ILE A 21 -3.37 7.41 4.64
CA ILE A 21 -3.97 6.40 5.54
C ILE A 21 -3.08 5.15 5.64
N ILE A 22 -2.59 4.66 4.49
CA ILE A 22 -1.68 3.50 4.45
C ILE A 22 -0.37 3.82 5.17
N ALA A 23 0.24 4.97 4.87
CA ALA A 23 1.48 5.39 5.50
C ALA A 23 1.35 5.54 7.02
N GLU A 24 0.26 6.13 7.49
CA GLU A 24 -0.03 6.22 8.92
C GLU A 24 -0.14 4.85 9.58
N ALA A 25 -0.83 3.88 8.93
CA ALA A 25 -0.93 2.52 9.44
C ALA A 25 0.44 1.82 9.56
N VAL A 26 1.30 1.99 8.56
CA VAL A 26 2.67 1.43 8.57
C VAL A 26 3.52 2.07 9.66
N VAL A 27 3.49 3.41 9.78
CA VAL A 27 4.21 4.14 10.82
C VAL A 27 3.74 3.72 12.22
N ASN A 28 2.43 3.56 12.42
CA ASN A 28 1.87 3.11 13.70
C ASN A 28 2.23 1.66 14.04
N ALA A 29 2.38 0.79 13.04
CA ALA A 29 2.84 -0.57 13.23
C ALA A 29 4.32 -0.64 13.64
N GLY A 30 5.13 0.36 13.25
CA GLY A 30 6.54 0.45 13.63
C GLY A 30 7.43 -0.61 12.98
N VAL A 31 6.97 -1.20 11.86
CA VAL A 31 7.66 -2.26 11.13
C VAL A 31 7.79 -1.88 9.65
N GLU A 32 8.76 -2.48 8.98
CA GLU A 32 9.00 -2.25 7.56
C GLU A 32 7.89 -2.90 6.71
N VAL A 33 7.27 -2.09 5.85
CA VAL A 33 6.33 -2.54 4.82
C VAL A 33 6.70 -1.86 3.52
N THR A 34 6.71 -2.61 2.42
CA THR A 34 6.96 -2.07 1.08
C THR A 34 5.80 -2.33 0.13
N LEU A 35 5.63 -1.43 -0.84
CA LEU A 35 4.65 -1.55 -1.93
C LEU A 35 5.37 -1.53 -3.29
N SER A 36 4.92 -2.35 -4.24
CA SER A 36 5.34 -2.25 -5.64
C SER A 36 4.17 -2.49 -6.60
N VAL A 37 4.27 -1.94 -7.81
CA VAL A 37 3.31 -2.15 -8.91
C VAL A 37 4.01 -2.91 -10.03
N ASP A 38 3.32 -3.89 -10.64
CA ASP A 38 3.80 -4.66 -11.80
C ASP A 38 5.21 -5.28 -11.62
N GLY A 39 5.59 -5.63 -10.39
CA GLY A 39 6.91 -6.17 -10.07
C GLY A 39 8.06 -5.15 -10.20
N GLY A 40 7.74 -3.85 -10.27
CA GLY A 40 8.70 -2.77 -10.25
C GLY A 40 9.38 -2.59 -8.89
N GLU A 41 10.20 -1.53 -8.78
CA GLU A 41 10.98 -1.26 -7.57
C GLU A 41 10.04 -1.02 -6.36
N PRO A 42 10.22 -1.75 -5.25
CA PRO A 42 9.47 -1.51 -4.04
C PRO A 42 9.77 -0.14 -3.44
N VAL A 43 8.74 0.51 -2.91
CA VAL A 43 8.86 1.76 -2.18
C VAL A 43 8.43 1.57 -0.73
N ASP A 44 8.99 2.41 0.16
CA ASP A 44 8.61 2.45 1.56
C ASP A 44 7.14 2.86 1.72
N ALA A 45 6.34 1.95 2.27
CA ALA A 45 4.92 2.16 2.52
C ALA A 45 4.65 3.10 3.69
N GLY A 46 5.65 3.44 4.52
CA GLY A 46 5.58 4.46 5.55
C GLY A 46 5.63 5.90 5.03
N SER A 47 5.87 6.09 3.72
CA SER A 47 5.93 7.40 3.09
C SER A 47 4.81 7.57 2.07
N ALA A 48 3.81 8.40 2.42
CA ALA A 48 2.70 8.72 1.52
C ALA A 48 3.19 9.31 0.18
N LEU A 49 4.28 10.09 0.19
CA LEU A 49 4.89 10.62 -1.03
C LEU A 49 5.41 9.51 -1.94
N MET A 50 6.10 8.51 -1.37
CA MET A 50 6.63 7.38 -2.13
C MET A 50 5.53 6.46 -2.64
N ILE A 51 4.46 6.26 -1.88
CA ILE A 51 3.29 5.51 -2.38
C ILE A 51 2.70 6.18 -3.62
N MET A 52 2.55 7.51 -3.60
CA MET A 52 1.98 8.23 -4.74
C MET A 52 2.85 8.16 -6.00
N THR A 53 4.18 8.01 -5.87
CA THR A 53 5.06 7.88 -7.05
C THR A 53 4.87 6.56 -7.79
N LEU A 54 4.25 5.55 -7.17
CA LEU A 54 3.88 4.30 -7.84
C LEU A 54 2.85 4.50 -8.95
N GLY A 55 2.07 5.58 -8.91
CA GLY A 55 1.03 5.84 -9.91
C GLY A 55 -0.06 4.75 -9.97
N ALA A 56 -0.27 4.01 -8.88
CA ALA A 56 -1.21 2.89 -8.82
C ALA A 56 -2.66 3.38 -8.90
N GLY A 57 -3.26 3.29 -10.09
CA GLY A 57 -4.67 3.62 -10.32
C GLY A 57 -5.64 2.59 -9.75
N ASN A 58 -6.94 2.89 -9.80
CA ASN A 58 -7.99 1.93 -9.49
C ASN A 58 -7.83 0.66 -10.35
N GLY A 59 -7.96 -0.52 -9.72
CA GLY A 59 -7.79 -1.79 -10.42
C GLY A 59 -6.33 -2.22 -10.63
N ALA A 60 -5.34 -1.40 -10.28
CA ALA A 60 -3.93 -1.79 -10.37
C ALA A 60 -3.61 -2.93 -9.39
N GLN A 61 -2.69 -3.81 -9.79
CA GLN A 61 -2.13 -4.83 -8.91
C GLN A 61 -0.96 -4.24 -8.13
N VAL A 62 -1.08 -4.25 -6.80
CA VAL A 62 -0.03 -3.82 -5.87
C VAL A 62 0.44 -5.01 -5.06
N THR A 63 1.75 -5.22 -5.00
CA THR A 63 2.36 -6.19 -4.11
C THR A 63 2.75 -5.51 -2.81
N VAL A 64 2.21 -6.00 -1.70
CA VAL A 64 2.55 -5.60 -0.33
C VAL A 64 3.51 -6.64 0.23
N ALA A 65 4.62 -6.22 0.84
CA ALA A 65 5.56 -7.13 1.48
C ALA A 65 5.98 -6.63 2.86
N SER A 66 6.06 -7.55 3.83
CA SER A 66 6.56 -7.31 5.18
C SER A 66 6.92 -8.63 5.85
N ASP A 67 7.88 -8.62 6.77
CA ASP A 67 8.17 -9.77 7.64
C ASP A 67 7.19 -9.87 8.83
N ASP A 68 6.39 -8.82 9.08
CA ASP A 68 5.31 -8.84 10.06
C ASP A 68 3.98 -9.18 9.36
N GLU A 69 3.39 -10.32 9.75
CA GLU A 69 2.16 -10.82 9.12
C GLU A 69 0.94 -9.92 9.39
N ALA A 70 0.87 -9.29 10.56
CA ALA A 70 -0.26 -8.43 10.92
C ALA A 70 -0.23 -7.12 10.12
N ALA A 71 0.94 -6.51 9.96
CA ALA A 71 1.15 -5.33 9.13
C ALA A 71 0.89 -5.64 7.66
N LEU A 72 1.41 -6.78 7.15
CA LEU A 72 1.13 -7.25 5.79
C LEU A 72 -0.36 -7.36 5.51
N ASN A 73 -1.11 -8.00 6.42
CA ASN A 73 -2.55 -8.17 6.28
C ASN A 73 -3.29 -6.83 6.33
N THR A 74 -2.98 -5.99 7.31
CA THR A 74 -3.61 -4.68 7.50
C THR A 74 -3.40 -3.78 6.28
N VAL A 75 -2.18 -3.68 5.77
CA VAL A 75 -1.88 -2.84 4.61
C VAL A 75 -2.52 -3.39 3.34
N ALA A 76 -2.51 -4.71 3.14
CA ALA A 76 -3.19 -5.35 2.01
C ALA A 76 -4.71 -5.10 2.04
N GLU A 77 -5.34 -5.07 3.21
CA GLU A 77 -6.76 -4.70 3.35
C GLU A 77 -7.02 -3.23 3.02
N LEU A 78 -6.17 -2.32 3.51
CA LEU A 78 -6.29 -0.89 3.22
C LEU A 78 -6.15 -0.59 1.72
N VAL A 79 -5.22 -1.24 1.03
CA VAL A 79 -5.04 -1.08 -0.43
C VAL A 79 -6.30 -1.51 -1.19
N GLN A 80 -7.00 -2.56 -0.74
CA GLN A 80 -8.22 -3.07 -1.39
C GLN A 80 -9.49 -2.29 -1.08
N LYS A 81 -9.46 -1.44 -0.05
CA LYS A 81 -10.63 -0.67 0.36
C LYS A 81 -10.78 0.56 -0.52
N ASP A 82 -12.02 0.92 -0.83
CA ASP A 82 -12.30 2.25 -1.36
C ASP A 82 -12.17 3.26 -0.21
N LEU A 83 -11.02 3.92 -0.15
CA LEU A 83 -10.69 4.90 0.88
C LEU A 83 -11.12 6.32 0.49
N ASP A 84 -11.73 6.48 -0.69
CA ASP A 84 -12.29 7.75 -1.17
C ASP A 84 -13.79 7.90 -0.91
N ALA A 85 -14.47 6.80 -0.61
CA ALA A 85 -15.88 6.79 -0.22
C ALA A 85 -16.16 7.53 1.10
#